data_AF-A0AAW8KRS2-F1
#
_entry.id   AF-A0AAW8KRS2-F1
#
_cell.length_a   1.000
_cell.length_b   1.000
_cell.length_c   1.000
_cell.angle_alpha   90.00
_cell.angle_beta   90.00
_cell.angle_gamma   90.00
#
_symmetry.space_group_name_H-M   'P 1'
#
loop_
_entity.id
_entity.type
_entity.pdbx_description
1 polymer ?
#
loop_
_entity_poly.entity_id
_entity_poly.type
_entity_poly.pdbx_seq_one_letter_code
_entity_poly.pdbx_strand_id
1 'polypeptide(L)'
;GPGSRKIVLGLLVDTHEPRLSKVMLKRIDRLVHASNKYGIVAVAKHEGFKSPIGFFNHVSGLISFVKHIDMNKYQYFSSKFPDFKFNDLS
;
A
#
# COMPACT_ATOMS: atom_id res chain seq x y z
N GLY A 1 8.18 -22.06 -16.06
CA GLY A 1 6.77 -22.10 -16.51
C GLY A 1 5.89 -21.34 -15.53
N PRO A 2 4.72 -20.84 -15.95
CA PRO A 2 4.02 -19.68 -15.40
C PRO A 2 3.40 -19.94 -14.01
N GLY A 3 3.45 -18.93 -13.12
CA GLY A 3 2.93 -18.99 -11.76
C GLY A 3 2.34 -17.65 -11.32
N SER A 4 1.19 -17.34 -11.93
CA SER A 4 0.32 -16.20 -11.67
C SER A 4 -0.15 -16.09 -10.20
N ARG A 5 -0.52 -14.85 -9.80
CA ARG A 5 -1.33 -14.40 -8.63
C ARG A 5 -0.62 -14.04 -7.31
N LYS A 6 -0.61 -12.73 -7.03
CA LYS A 6 -1.49 -12.07 -6.02
C LYS A 6 -1.34 -10.53 -6.12
N ILE A 7 -2.06 -9.90 -7.05
CA ILE A 7 -2.51 -8.51 -6.84
C ILE A 7 -3.97 -8.63 -6.45
N VAL A 8 -4.22 -8.80 -5.16
CA VAL A 8 -5.58 -8.74 -4.63
C VAL A 8 -5.71 -7.36 -4.01
N LEU A 9 -6.17 -6.41 -4.81
CA LEU A 9 -6.86 -5.26 -4.24
C LEU A 9 -8.11 -5.86 -3.58
N GLY A 10 -8.08 -6.03 -2.27
CA GLY A 10 -9.16 -6.64 -1.49
C GLY A 10 -10.38 -5.73 -1.50
N LEU A 11 -11.12 -5.74 -2.60
CA LEU A 11 -12.43 -5.10 -2.72
C LEU A 11 -13.45 -6.07 -2.13
N LEU A 12 -13.89 -5.81 -0.90
CA LEU A 12 -15.14 -6.37 -0.40
C LEU A 12 -16.26 -5.53 -1.03
N VAL A 13 -16.86 -6.03 -2.11
CA VAL A 13 -18.00 -5.41 -2.79
C VAL A 13 -19.28 -6.07 -2.28
N ASP A 14 -19.67 -5.75 -1.05
CA ASP A 14 -20.96 -6.24 -0.50
C ASP A 14 -21.90 -5.09 -0.09
N THR A 15 -21.51 -3.83 -0.28
CA THR A 15 -22.37 -2.68 0.05
C THR A 15 -22.36 -1.66 -1.08
N HIS A 16 -23.49 -0.99 -1.30
CA HIS A 16 -23.74 0.01 -2.35
C HIS A 16 -22.76 1.22 -2.33
N GLU A 17 -21.89 1.28 -1.33
CA GLU A 17 -20.80 2.25 -1.14
C GLU A 17 -19.49 1.52 -0.79
N PRO A 18 -18.34 1.91 -1.35
CA PRO A 18 -17.04 1.37 -0.96
C PRO A 18 -16.71 1.78 0.49
N ARG A 19 -16.64 0.80 1.41
CA ARG A 19 -16.28 1.04 2.82
C ARG A 19 -14.91 0.50 3.15
N LEU A 20 -14.09 1.34 3.77
CA LEU A 20 -12.76 0.99 4.24
C LEU A 20 -12.88 0.28 5.61
N SER A 21 -12.60 -1.03 5.66
CA SER A 21 -12.68 -1.76 6.93
C SER A 21 -11.59 -1.28 7.90
N LYS A 22 -11.87 -1.37 9.22
CA LYS A 22 -10.87 -1.06 10.26
C LYS A 22 -9.60 -1.91 10.11
N VAL A 23 -9.73 -3.14 9.63
CA VAL A 23 -8.60 -4.06 9.35
C VAL A 23 -7.75 -3.54 8.21
N MET A 24 -8.37 -3.09 7.11
CA MET A 24 -7.66 -2.50 5.97
C MET A 24 -6.92 -1.23 6.38
N LEU A 25 -7.56 -0.36 7.16
CA LEU A 25 -6.93 0.84 7.70
C LEU A 25 -5.69 0.55 8.54
N LYS A 26 -5.78 -0.39 9.48
CA LYS A 26 -4.64 -0.81 10.30
C LYS A 26 -3.51 -1.39 9.45
N ARG A 27 -3.85 -2.11 8.37
CA ARG A 27 -2.85 -2.64 7.44
C ARG A 27 -2.13 -1.52 6.69
N ILE A 28 -2.85 -0.54 6.16
CA ILE A 28 -2.26 0.61 5.47
C ILE A 28 -1.35 1.39 6.42
N ASP A 29 -1.82 1.69 7.63
CA ASP A 29 -1.03 2.40 8.64
C ASP A 29 0.27 1.66 8.99
N ARG A 30 0.22 0.33 9.20
CA ARG A 30 1.41 -0.48 9.44
C ARG A 30 2.40 -0.41 8.26
N LEU A 31 1.92 -0.54 7.03
CA LEU A 31 2.76 -0.51 5.83
C LEU A 31 3.41 0.85 5.63
N VAL A 32 2.66 1.93 5.82
CA VAL A 32 3.15 3.31 5.73
C VAL A 32 4.19 3.58 6.81
N HIS A 33 3.89 3.22 8.06
CA HIS A 33 4.81 3.40 9.18
C HIS A 33 6.11 2.60 8.98
N ALA A 34 6.01 1.33 8.59
CA ALA A 34 7.17 0.50 8.34
C ALA A 34 8.00 1.04 7.16
N SER A 35 7.36 1.49 6.08
CA SER A 35 8.05 2.03 4.90
C SER A 35 8.80 3.31 5.23
N ASN A 36 8.20 4.20 6.03
CA ASN A 36 8.87 5.40 6.53
C ASN A 36 10.06 5.05 7.43
N LYS A 37 9.88 4.08 8.33
CA LYS A 37 10.91 3.73 9.32
C LYS A 37 12.09 2.92 8.75
N TYR A 38 11.83 2.00 7.84
CA TYR A 38 12.81 1.01 7.37
C TYR A 38 13.14 1.13 5.88
N GLY A 39 12.42 1.97 5.15
CA GLY A 39 12.57 2.12 3.70
C GLY A 39 11.79 1.09 2.89
N ILE A 40 11.45 1.47 1.66
CA ILE A 40 10.61 0.68 0.75
C ILE A 40 11.22 -0.68 0.43
N VAL A 41 12.53 -0.75 0.16
CA VAL A 41 13.21 -1.99 -0.25
C VAL A 41 13.17 -3.04 0.87
N ALA A 42 13.48 -2.64 2.11
CA ALA A 42 13.49 -3.55 3.25
C ALA A 42 12.09 -4.07 3.57
N VAL A 43 11.09 -3.19 3.55
CA VAL A 43 9.70 -3.57 3.83
C VAL A 43 9.12 -4.42 2.72
N ALA A 44 9.39 -4.12 1.46
CA ALA A 44 8.97 -4.94 0.33
C ALA A 44 9.47 -6.38 0.48
N LYS A 45 10.74 -6.58 0.84
CA LYS A 45 11.32 -7.90 1.11
C LYS A 45 10.65 -8.58 2.30
N HIS A 46 10.43 -7.86 3.41
CA HIS A 46 9.76 -8.38 4.60
C HIS A 46 8.31 -8.82 4.33
N GLU A 47 7.57 -8.05 3.53
CA GLU A 47 6.18 -8.35 3.14
C GLU A 47 6.10 -9.38 1.99
N GLY A 48 7.24 -9.90 1.51
CA GLY A 48 7.31 -10.97 0.50
C GLY A 48 7.05 -10.52 -0.95
N PHE A 49 7.22 -9.23 -1.25
CA PHE A 49 7.11 -8.74 -2.63
C PHE A 49 8.32 -9.13 -3.46
N LYS A 50 8.09 -9.50 -4.73
CA LYS A 50 9.16 -9.82 -5.68
C LYS A 50 9.95 -8.60 -6.14
N SER A 51 9.38 -7.40 -6.03
CA SER A 51 10.06 -6.16 -6.40
C SER A 51 9.63 -5.00 -5.48
N PRO A 52 10.58 -4.12 -5.07
CA PRO A 52 10.26 -2.91 -4.32
C PRO A 52 9.28 -1.98 -5.04
N ILE A 53 9.41 -1.86 -6.36
CA ILE A 53 8.48 -1.07 -7.18
C ILE A 53 7.04 -1.62 -7.14
N GLY A 54 6.89 -2.96 -7.12
CA GLY A 54 5.58 -3.60 -7.01
C GLY A 54 4.93 -3.34 -5.64
N PHE A 55 5.74 -3.33 -4.58
CA PHE A 55 5.29 -2.94 -3.25
C PHE A 55 4.87 -1.47 -3.19
N PHE A 56 5.71 -0.57 -3.70
CA PHE A 56 5.40 0.86 -3.74
C PHE A 56 4.08 1.12 -4.46
N ASN A 57 3.91 0.57 -5.67
CA ASN A 57 2.67 0.72 -6.43
C ASN A 57 1.45 0.15 -5.69
N HIS A 58 1.61 -0.98 -4.99
CA HIS A 58 0.53 -1.56 -4.20
C HIS A 58 0.08 -0.62 -3.08
N VAL A 59 1.02 -0.11 -2.27
CA VAL A 59 0.70 0.77 -1.15
C VAL A 59 0.17 2.12 -1.64
N SER A 60 0.76 2.70 -2.68
CA SER A 60 0.26 3.92 -3.33
C SER A 60 -1.17 3.74 -3.85
N GLY A 61 -1.49 2.59 -4.44
CA GLY A 61 -2.85 2.25 -4.86
C GLY A 61 -3.83 2.16 -3.70
N LEU A 62 -3.43 1.56 -2.58
CA LEU A 62 -4.24 1.51 -1.36
C LEU A 62 -4.51 2.91 -0.80
N ILE A 63 -3.49 3.77 -0.70
CA ILE A 63 -3.63 5.16 -0.24
C ILE A 63 -4.56 5.94 -1.18
N SER A 64 -4.42 5.76 -2.49
CA SER A 64 -5.26 6.40 -3.49
C SER A 64 -6.74 5.98 -3.36
N PHE A 65 -7.00 4.71 -3.04
CA PHE A 65 -8.35 4.25 -2.72
C PHE A 65 -8.93 4.94 -1.47
N VAL A 66 -8.11 5.16 -0.43
CA VAL A 66 -8.53 5.92 0.76
C VAL A 66 -9.00 7.33 0.40
N LYS A 67 -8.39 7.99 -0.61
CA LYS A 67 -8.78 9.34 -1.05
C LYS A 67 -10.26 9.47 -1.40
N HIS A 68 -10.84 8.44 -2.00
CA HIS A 68 -12.24 8.45 -2.42
C HIS A 68 -13.23 8.21 -1.27
N ILE A 69 -12.74 7.75 -0.11
CA ILE A 69 -13.56 7.39 1.04
C ILE A 69 -13.37 8.37 2.20
N ASP A 70 -12.13 8.74 2.50
CA ASP A 70 -11.74 9.55 3.66
C ASP A 70 -10.52 10.42 3.31
N MET A 71 -10.78 11.68 2.94
CA MET A 71 -9.74 12.63 2.56
C MET A 71 -8.75 12.90 3.70
N ASN A 72 -9.22 12.93 4.95
CA ASN A 72 -8.35 13.21 6.10
C ASN A 72 -7.33 12.08 6.31
N LYS A 73 -7.77 10.82 6.20
CA LYS A 73 -6.85 9.67 6.27
C LYS A 73 -5.93 9.58 5.07
N TYR A 74 -6.42 9.93 3.88
CA TYR A 74 -5.57 10.03 2.70
C TYR A 74 -4.40 11.00 2.95
N GLN A 75 -4.67 12.22 3.41
CA GLN A 75 -3.62 13.22 3.72
C GLN A 75 -2.63 12.70 4.76
N TYR A 76 -3.13 12.02 5.79
CA TYR A 76 -2.27 11.40 6.80
C TYR A 76 -1.34 10.34 6.22
N PHE A 77 -1.84 9.44 5.37
CA PHE A 77 -1.00 8.39 4.79
C PHE A 77 -0.06 8.92 3.72
N SER A 78 -0.53 9.82 2.84
CA SER A 78 0.28 10.38 1.76
C SER A 78 1.44 11.22 2.30
N SER A 79 1.26 11.93 3.42
CA SER A 79 2.34 12.71 4.05
C SER A 79 3.42 11.84 4.70
N LYS A 80 3.13 10.58 5.00
CA LYS A 80 4.04 9.67 5.70
C LYS A 80 4.63 8.57 4.82
N PHE A 81 4.01 8.26 3.69
CA PHE A 81 4.51 7.25 2.79
C PHE A 81 5.65 7.83 1.94
N PRO A 82 6.86 7.27 2.00
CA PRO A 82 7.99 7.84 1.30
C PRO A 82 7.84 7.69 -0.21
N ASP A 83 8.38 8.66 -0.95
CA ASP A 83 8.59 8.51 -2.39
C ASP A 83 9.56 7.37 -2.67
N PHE A 84 9.43 6.78 -3.86
CA PHE A 84 10.32 5.72 -4.33
C PHE A 84 10.66 5.96 -5.80
N LYS A 85 11.96 6.01 -6.10
CA LYS A 85 12.50 6.24 -7.44
C LYS A 85 13.32 5.03 -7.87
N PHE A 86 13.48 4.86 -9.18
CA PHE A 86 14.28 3.77 -9.73
C PHE A 86 15.74 3.79 -9.27
N ASN A 87 16.30 4.97 -8.99
CA ASN A 87 17.66 5.12 -8.45
C ASN A 87 17.81 4.56 -7.02
N ASP A 88 16.72 4.26 -6.31
CA ASP A 88 16.78 3.64 -4.98
C ASP A 88 17.04 2.12 -5.06
N LEU A 89 17.18 1.58 -6.28
CA LEU A 89 17.49 0.16 -6.56
C LEU A 89 18.98 -0.09 -6.87
N SER A 90 19.77 0.97 -7.07
CA SER A 90 21.20 0.93 -7.39
C SER A 90 22.06 1.15 -6.14
#